data_AF-A0AAW8QX07-F1
#
_entry.id   AF-A0AAW8QX07-F1
#
_cell.length_a   1.000
_cell.length_b   1.000
_cell.length_c   1.000
_cell.angle_alpha   90.00
_cell.angle_beta   90.00
_cell.angle_gamma   90.00
#
_symmetry.space_group_name_H-M   'P 1'
#
loop_
_entity.id
_entity.type
_entity.pdbx_description
1 polymer ?
#
loop_
_entity_poly.entity_id
_entity_poly.type
_entity_poly.pdbx_seq_one_letter_code
_entity_poly.pdbx_strand_id
1 'polypeptide(L)'
;MLMRSSKQKAQAGVGLLEVLVALILLAIGILGYVALQVRAMDASSEALSKSQAIMIMRGLAENIRVNSSQASQYPAFVRSYSNYLSTTTAPTLCFNTACTPSQLAQFDAYQAARNADQLGMKITMTNCPGVTSTMTQQRQCLFVFWGKTSPVITTNEGVTSADVSSCMSTNGVYVNNSNCLMMEAY
;
A
#
# COMPACT_ATOMS: atom_id res chain seq x y z
N MET A 1 -25.49 70.90 48.92
CA MET A 1 -25.88 69.90 47.90
C MET A 1 -24.94 68.71 48.06
N LEU A 2 -25.42 67.59 48.59
CA LEU A 2 -24.60 66.50 49.16
C LEU A 2 -23.90 65.67 48.06
N MET A 3 -22.57 65.55 48.15
CA MET A 3 -21.77 64.61 47.37
C MET A 3 -22.07 63.18 47.83
N ARG A 4 -22.65 62.37 46.94
CA ARG A 4 -22.98 60.97 47.18
C ARG A 4 -21.71 60.13 46.99
N SER A 5 -21.13 59.64 48.08
CA SER A 5 -19.97 58.74 48.05
C SER A 5 -20.38 57.37 47.49
N SER A 6 -19.88 57.05 46.29
CA SER A 6 -20.04 55.73 45.67
C SER A 6 -19.09 54.74 46.33
N LYS A 7 -19.62 53.79 47.10
CA LYS A 7 -18.85 52.65 47.62
C LYS A 7 -18.35 51.81 46.44
N GLN A 8 -17.04 51.86 46.16
CA GLN A 8 -16.38 50.90 45.28
C GLN A 8 -16.59 49.50 45.87
N LYS A 9 -17.29 48.61 45.15
CA LYS A 9 -17.38 47.19 45.53
C LYS A 9 -15.99 46.58 45.39
N ALA A 10 -15.47 45.97 46.45
CA ALA A 10 -14.25 45.20 46.37
C ALA A 10 -14.43 44.04 45.38
N GLN A 11 -13.51 43.90 44.42
CA GLN A 11 -13.48 42.81 43.47
C GLN A 11 -13.23 41.50 44.23
N ALA A 12 -14.29 40.71 44.46
CA ALA A 12 -14.15 39.35 44.95
C ALA A 12 -13.45 38.53 43.84
N GLY A 13 -12.29 37.94 44.16
CA GLY A 13 -11.38 37.33 43.19
C GLY A 13 -11.92 36.08 42.49
N VAL A 14 -12.86 36.25 41.56
CA VAL A 14 -13.41 35.18 40.70
C VAL A 14 -12.54 34.94 39.45
N GLY A 15 -11.73 35.91 39.04
CA GLY A 15 -10.94 35.82 37.79
C GLY A 15 -9.84 34.75 37.78
N LEU A 16 -9.23 34.42 38.93
CA LEU A 16 -8.16 33.42 38.97
C LEU A 16 -8.69 31.99 38.81
N LEU A 17 -9.88 31.71 39.37
CA LEU A 17 -10.55 30.42 39.20
C LEU A 17 -11.01 30.24 37.76
N GLU A 18 -11.56 31.30 37.15
CA GLU A 18 -12.02 31.29 35.75
C GLU A 18 -10.88 30.97 34.77
N VAL A 19 -9.72 31.60 34.95
CA VAL A 19 -8.53 31.31 34.13
C VAL A 19 -8.04 29.88 34.37
N LEU A 20 -8.03 29.39 35.61
CA LEU A 20 -7.59 28.02 35.92
C LEU A 20 -8.52 26.98 35.26
N VAL A 21 -9.83 27.19 35.32
CA VAL A 21 -10.81 26.32 34.64
C VAL A 21 -10.65 26.39 33.12
N ALA A 22 -10.46 27.58 32.55
CA ALA A 22 -10.22 27.75 31.11
C ALA A 22 -8.95 27.00 30.65
N LEU A 23 -7.86 27.07 31.42
CA LEU A 23 -6.62 26.34 31.14
C LEU A 23 -6.80 24.82 31.22
N ILE A 24 -7.59 24.32 32.18
CA ILE A 24 -7.91 22.87 32.27
C ILE A 24 -8.70 22.42 31.04
N LEU A 25 -9.74 23.17 30.66
CA LEU A 25 -10.55 22.84 29.49
C LEU A 25 -9.72 22.87 28.20
N LEU A 26 -8.84 23.87 28.05
CA LEU A 26 -7.93 23.98 26.92
C LEU A 26 -6.94 22.81 26.89
N ALA A 27 -6.37 22.41 28.03
CA ALA A 27 -5.47 21.27 28.11
C ALA A 27 -6.15 19.97 27.65
N ILE A 28 -7.38 19.71 28.11
CA ILE A 28 -8.17 18.54 27.69
C ILE A 28 -8.47 18.61 26.18
N GLY A 29 -8.83 19.79 25.67
CA GLY A 29 -9.09 20.00 24.25
C GLY A 29 -7.88 19.70 23.36
N ILE A 30 -6.69 20.15 23.77
CA ILE A 30 -5.44 19.89 23.05
C ILE A 30 -5.08 18.41 23.07
N LEU A 31 -5.23 17.73 24.22
CA LEU A 31 -4.98 16.28 24.30
C LEU A 31 -5.91 15.49 23.37
N GLY A 32 -7.19 15.88 23.29
CA GLY A 32 -8.15 15.31 22.35
C GLY A 32 -7.76 15.53 20.89
N TYR A 33 -7.35 16.76 20.53
CA TYR A 33 -6.88 17.08 19.19
C TYR A 33 -5.64 16.28 18.78
N VAL A 34 -4.64 16.16 19.67
CA VAL A 34 -3.42 15.40 19.40
C VAL A 34 -3.74 13.92 19.15
N ALA A 35 -4.65 13.32 19.93
CA ALA A 35 -5.07 11.94 19.70
C ALA A 35 -5.69 11.75 18.30
N LEU A 36 -6.53 12.69 17.85
CA LEU A 36 -7.09 12.66 16.50
C LEU A 36 -6.03 12.86 15.42
N GLN A 37 -5.06 13.75 15.65
CA GLN A 37 -3.97 14.00 14.72
C GLN A 37 -3.13 12.75 14.45
N VAL A 38 -2.83 11.94 15.48
CA VAL A 38 -2.10 10.67 15.32
C VAL A 38 -2.90 9.70 14.44
N ARG A 39 -4.20 9.55 14.69
CA ARG A 39 -5.07 8.69 13.87
C ARG A 39 -5.15 9.15 12.41
N ALA A 40 -5.23 10.46 12.20
CA ALA A 40 -5.23 11.04 10.86
C ALA A 40 -3.91 10.78 10.11
N MET A 41 -2.78 10.80 10.82
CA MET A 41 -1.46 10.48 10.25
C MET A 41 -1.36 9.02 9.83
N ASP A 42 -1.82 8.09 10.67
CA ASP A 42 -1.85 6.65 10.34
C ASP A 42 -2.72 6.38 9.10
N ALA A 43 -3.92 6.96 9.05
CA ALA A 43 -4.82 6.83 7.92
C ALA A 43 -4.24 7.43 6.63
N SER A 44 -3.52 8.56 6.73
CA SER A 44 -2.85 9.20 5.60
C SER A 44 -1.68 8.35 5.08
N SER A 45 -0.90 7.75 5.98
CA SER A 45 0.18 6.82 5.62
C SER A 45 -0.35 5.59 4.88
N GLU A 46 -1.44 5.00 5.38
CA GLU A 46 -2.05 3.85 4.71
C GLU A 46 -2.62 4.21 3.33
N ALA A 47 -3.26 5.38 3.20
CA ALA A 47 -3.76 5.88 1.93
C ALA A 47 -2.61 6.11 0.91
N LEU A 48 -1.46 6.58 1.38
CA LEU A 48 -0.26 6.75 0.56
C LEU A 48 0.26 5.40 0.05
N SER A 49 0.42 4.40 0.92
CA SER A 49 0.86 3.05 0.50
C SER A 49 -0.10 2.43 -0.52
N LYS A 50 -1.42 2.57 -0.33
CA LYS A 50 -2.43 2.11 -1.29
C LYS A 50 -2.31 2.82 -2.64
N SER A 51 -2.10 4.14 -2.63
CA SER A 51 -1.95 4.93 -3.86
C SER A 51 -0.70 4.53 -4.64
N GLN A 52 0.41 4.32 -3.95
CA GLN A 52 1.66 3.85 -4.54
C GLN A 52 1.53 2.41 -5.09
N ALA A 53 0.88 1.51 -4.36
CA ALA A 53 0.61 0.15 -4.82
C ALA A 53 -0.23 0.15 -6.12
N ILE A 54 -1.27 0.99 -6.18
CA ILE A 54 -2.10 1.16 -7.38
C ILE A 54 -1.28 1.69 -8.56
N MET A 55 -0.37 2.65 -8.32
CA MET A 55 0.51 3.18 -9.36
C MET A 55 1.39 2.08 -9.96
N ILE A 56 2.01 1.24 -9.13
CA ILE A 56 2.85 0.12 -9.59
C ILE A 56 2.01 -0.90 -10.37
N MET A 57 0.86 -1.32 -9.83
CA MET A 57 -0.02 -2.29 -10.50
C MET A 57 -0.51 -1.78 -11.86
N ARG A 58 -0.98 -0.53 -11.93
CA ARG A 58 -1.43 0.07 -13.20
C ARG A 58 -0.30 0.18 -14.20
N GLY A 59 0.90 0.60 -13.77
CA GLY A 59 2.06 0.66 -14.65
C GLY A 59 2.41 -0.70 -15.26
N LEU A 60 2.45 -1.75 -14.43
CA LEU A 60 2.71 -3.11 -14.91
C LEU A 60 1.57 -3.66 -15.77
N ALA A 61 0.31 -3.38 -15.44
CA ALA A 61 -0.84 -3.78 -16.24
C ALA A 61 -0.83 -3.13 -17.64
N GLU A 62 -0.46 -1.85 -17.74
CA GLU A 62 -0.29 -1.19 -19.03
C GLU A 62 0.89 -1.78 -19.82
N ASN A 63 2.00 -2.13 -19.17
CA ASN A 63 3.11 -2.81 -19.83
C ASN A 63 2.68 -4.18 -20.41
N ILE A 64 1.91 -4.97 -19.64
CA ILE A 64 1.31 -6.22 -20.11
C ILE A 64 0.40 -5.97 -21.32
N ARG A 65 -0.42 -4.92 -21.28
CA ARG A 65 -1.33 -4.56 -22.38
C ARG A 65 -0.57 -4.16 -23.65
N VAL A 66 0.51 -3.40 -23.51
CA VAL A 66 1.39 -2.99 -24.62
C VAL A 66 2.09 -4.21 -25.24
N ASN A 67 2.50 -5.18 -24.42
CA ASN A 67 3.15 -6.41 -24.85
C ASN A 67 2.25 -7.63 -24.68
N SER A 68 1.02 -7.53 -25.18
CA SER A 68 -0.01 -8.58 -25.04
C SER A 68 0.40 -9.93 -25.63
N SER A 69 1.31 -9.94 -26.61
CA SER A 69 1.89 -11.17 -27.17
C SER A 69 2.60 -12.05 -26.15
N GLN A 70 3.05 -11.47 -25.02
CA GLN A 70 3.75 -12.15 -23.94
C GLN A 70 2.94 -12.21 -22.63
N ALA A 71 1.64 -11.91 -22.67
CA ALA A 71 0.77 -11.88 -21.49
C ALA A 71 0.87 -13.17 -20.64
N SER A 72 0.99 -14.33 -21.27
CA SER A 72 1.14 -15.63 -20.58
C SER A 72 2.48 -15.81 -19.85
N GLN A 73 3.53 -15.06 -20.20
CA GLN A 73 4.86 -15.16 -19.60
C GLN A 73 5.05 -14.20 -18.41
N TYR A 74 4.35 -13.05 -18.41
CA TYR A 74 4.38 -12.10 -17.31
C TYR A 74 4.16 -12.73 -15.91
N PRO A 75 3.21 -13.68 -15.71
CA PRO A 75 3.02 -14.26 -14.39
C PRO A 75 4.28 -14.93 -13.85
N ALA A 76 5.02 -15.64 -14.71
CA ALA A 76 6.26 -16.30 -14.33
C ALA A 76 7.37 -15.27 -14.03
N PHE A 77 7.53 -14.25 -14.87
CA PHE A 77 8.54 -13.21 -14.63
C PHE A 77 8.26 -12.40 -13.36
N VAL A 78 7.02 -11.97 -13.13
CA VAL A 78 6.65 -11.23 -11.92
C VAL A 78 6.88 -12.08 -10.67
N ARG A 79 6.52 -13.37 -10.70
CA ARG A 79 6.79 -14.30 -9.58
C ARG A 79 8.28 -14.49 -9.31
N SER A 80 9.11 -14.51 -10.35
CA SER A 80 10.57 -14.63 -10.21
C SER A 80 11.20 -13.46 -9.44
N TYR A 81 10.56 -12.28 -9.49
CA TYR A 81 11.00 -11.07 -8.80
C TYR A 81 10.18 -10.74 -7.54
N SER A 82 9.29 -11.64 -7.09
CA SER A 82 8.48 -11.40 -5.88
C SER A 82 9.29 -11.32 -4.58
N ASN A 83 10.47 -11.96 -4.56
CA ASN A 83 11.47 -11.82 -3.49
C ASN A 83 12.64 -10.96 -3.96
N TYR A 84 12.34 -9.83 -4.59
CA TYR A 84 13.37 -8.88 -4.99
C TYR A 84 14.24 -8.47 -3.80
N LEU A 85 15.53 -8.34 -4.06
CA LEU A 85 16.54 -7.81 -3.17
C LEU A 85 17.42 -6.86 -3.98
N SER A 86 18.14 -5.95 -3.33
CA SER A 86 19.11 -5.07 -4.02
C SER A 86 20.21 -5.83 -4.78
N THR A 87 20.41 -7.12 -4.49
CA THR A 87 21.36 -8.03 -5.17
C THR A 87 20.72 -8.85 -6.29
N THR A 88 19.40 -8.73 -6.52
CA THR A 88 18.71 -9.43 -7.59
C THR A 88 19.30 -9.04 -8.94
N THR A 89 19.75 -10.04 -9.69
CA THR A 89 20.40 -9.82 -10.99
C THR A 89 19.44 -9.17 -11.98
N ALA A 90 19.88 -8.05 -12.55
CA ALA A 90 19.12 -7.37 -13.59
C ALA A 90 19.06 -8.23 -14.87
N PRO A 91 17.89 -8.34 -15.52
CA PRO A 91 17.79 -8.92 -16.85
C PRO A 91 18.40 -7.98 -17.90
N THR A 92 18.26 -8.33 -19.18
CA THR A 92 18.65 -7.43 -20.28
C THR A 92 17.97 -6.07 -20.12
N LEU A 93 18.76 -4.99 -20.03
CA LEU A 93 18.25 -3.64 -19.84
C LEU A 93 17.74 -3.08 -21.17
N CYS A 94 16.42 -3.08 -21.34
CA CYS A 94 15.75 -2.64 -22.57
C CYS A 94 15.71 -1.11 -22.79
N PHE A 95 16.63 -0.37 -22.17
CA PHE A 95 16.78 1.09 -22.36
C PHE A 95 17.75 1.46 -23.47
N ASN A 96 18.88 0.74 -23.56
CA ASN A 96 19.99 1.08 -24.46
C ASN A 96 20.27 -0.03 -25.48
N THR A 97 19.44 -1.07 -25.50
CA THR A 97 19.63 -2.26 -26.33
C THR A 97 18.27 -2.72 -26.83
N ALA A 98 18.21 -3.15 -28.08
CA ALA A 98 16.98 -3.72 -28.64
C ALA A 98 16.63 -5.02 -27.89
N CYS A 99 15.41 -5.10 -27.38
CA CYS A 99 14.90 -6.28 -26.69
C CYS A 99 13.86 -7.01 -27.53
N THR A 100 13.87 -8.33 -27.44
CA THR A 100 12.73 -9.15 -27.88
C THR A 100 11.52 -8.89 -26.97
N PRO A 101 10.28 -9.17 -27.42
CA PRO A 101 9.10 -9.03 -26.57
C PRO A 101 9.20 -9.78 -25.24
N SER A 102 9.82 -10.97 -25.22
CA SER A 102 10.02 -11.72 -23.96
C SER A 102 11.02 -11.06 -23.02
N GLN A 103 12.12 -10.49 -23.54
CA GLN A 103 13.09 -9.76 -22.73
C GLN A 103 12.50 -8.48 -22.16
N LEU A 104 11.66 -7.79 -22.94
CA LEU A 104 10.93 -6.62 -22.47
C LEU A 104 9.99 -6.98 -21.31
N ALA A 105 9.23 -8.08 -21.42
CA ALA A 105 8.35 -8.53 -20.33
C ALA A 105 9.11 -8.85 -19.03
N GLN A 106 10.28 -9.50 -19.15
CA GLN A 106 11.13 -9.78 -17.99
C GLN A 106 11.69 -8.48 -17.37
N PHE A 107 12.10 -7.54 -18.22
CA PHE A 107 12.59 -6.23 -17.80
C PHE A 107 11.49 -5.40 -17.11
N ASP A 108 10.26 -5.39 -17.63
CA ASP A 108 9.11 -4.73 -17.01
C ASP A 108 8.82 -5.29 -15.61
N ALA A 109 8.83 -6.61 -15.46
CA ALA A 109 8.63 -7.29 -14.18
C ALA A 109 9.73 -6.94 -13.17
N TYR A 110 10.99 -6.91 -13.61
CA TYR A 110 12.14 -6.50 -12.80
C TYR A 110 12.01 -5.04 -12.33
N GLN A 111 11.65 -4.13 -13.23
CA GLN A 111 11.48 -2.71 -12.90
C GLN A 111 10.31 -2.48 -11.94
N ALA A 112 9.20 -3.17 -12.15
CA ALA A 112 8.05 -3.10 -11.25
C ALA A 112 8.42 -3.62 -9.85
N ALA A 113 9.16 -4.73 -9.75
CA ALA A 113 9.61 -5.29 -8.48
C ALA A 113 10.63 -4.37 -7.77
N ARG A 114 11.58 -3.80 -8.51
CA ARG A 114 12.52 -2.79 -7.98
C ARG A 114 11.81 -1.56 -7.44
N ASN A 115 10.85 -1.02 -8.18
CA ASN A 115 10.09 0.16 -7.76
C ASN A 115 9.21 -0.16 -6.54
N ALA A 116 8.67 -1.37 -6.44
CA ALA A 116 7.94 -1.83 -5.27
C ALA A 116 8.86 -1.94 -4.05
N ASP A 117 10.03 -2.56 -4.20
CA ASP A 117 11.01 -2.74 -3.13
C ASP A 117 11.49 -1.39 -2.54
N GLN A 118 11.72 -0.40 -3.40
CA GLN A 118 12.06 0.97 -2.98
C GLN A 118 10.98 1.64 -2.10
N LEU A 119 9.75 1.16 -2.17
CA LEU A 119 8.61 1.61 -1.37
C LEU A 119 8.26 0.64 -0.23
N GLY A 120 9.10 -0.36 0.02
CA GLY A 120 8.85 -1.39 1.04
C GLY A 120 7.69 -2.33 0.68
N MET A 121 7.43 -2.52 -0.61
CA MET A 121 6.36 -3.34 -1.14
C MET A 121 6.89 -4.54 -1.91
N LYS A 122 6.10 -5.62 -1.94
CA LYS A 122 6.35 -6.80 -2.77
C LYS A 122 5.23 -6.96 -3.78
N ILE A 123 5.54 -7.46 -4.95
CA ILE A 123 4.55 -7.74 -5.99
C ILE A 123 4.57 -9.22 -6.36
N THR A 124 3.42 -9.77 -6.69
CA THR A 124 3.33 -11.09 -7.32
C THR A 124 2.17 -11.13 -8.30
N MET A 125 2.17 -12.13 -9.17
CA MET A 125 1.06 -12.36 -10.09
C MET A 125 0.68 -13.84 -10.09
N THR A 126 -0.59 -14.12 -9.89
CA THR A 126 -1.13 -15.48 -9.83
C THR A 126 -2.55 -15.50 -10.39
N ASN A 127 -3.13 -16.68 -10.55
CA ASN A 127 -4.52 -16.80 -10.96
C ASN A 127 -5.42 -16.06 -9.98
N CYS A 128 -6.43 -15.36 -10.49
CA CYS A 128 -7.40 -14.71 -9.63
C CYS A 128 -8.14 -15.75 -8.74
N PRO A 129 -8.67 -15.32 -7.59
CA PRO A 129 -9.56 -16.16 -6.79
C PRO A 129 -10.77 -16.66 -7.60
N GLY A 130 -11.21 -17.89 -7.33
CA GLY A 130 -12.30 -18.54 -8.06
C GLY A 130 -11.96 -19.07 -9.44
N VAL A 131 -10.71 -18.95 -9.90
CA VAL A 131 -10.25 -19.51 -11.17
C VAL A 131 -9.58 -20.86 -10.93
N THR A 132 -10.07 -21.91 -11.56
CA THR A 132 -9.48 -23.26 -11.47
C THR A 132 -8.63 -23.56 -12.71
N SER A 133 -7.63 -24.43 -12.56
CA SER A 133 -6.76 -24.86 -13.67
C SER A 133 -7.50 -25.52 -14.84
N THR A 134 -8.75 -25.94 -14.61
CA THR A 134 -9.66 -26.53 -15.59
C THR A 134 -10.45 -25.50 -16.41
N MET A 135 -10.39 -24.21 -16.06
CA MET A 135 -11.06 -23.16 -16.83
C MET A 135 -10.27 -22.82 -18.10
N THR A 136 -10.97 -22.63 -19.21
CA THR A 136 -10.41 -22.26 -20.52
C THR A 136 -9.87 -20.83 -20.56
N GLN A 137 -10.33 -19.95 -19.66
CA GLN A 137 -9.80 -18.61 -19.45
C GLN A 137 -9.29 -18.48 -18.02
N GLN A 138 -7.97 -18.42 -17.88
CA GLN A 138 -7.29 -18.26 -16.59
C GLN A 138 -6.98 -16.79 -16.33
N ARG A 139 -7.93 -16.06 -15.73
CA ARG A 139 -7.75 -14.66 -15.35
C ARG A 139 -6.55 -14.50 -14.42
N GLN A 140 -5.66 -13.57 -14.73
CA GLN A 140 -4.48 -13.27 -13.93
C GLN A 140 -4.75 -12.09 -13.01
N CYS A 141 -4.25 -12.15 -11.79
CA CYS A 141 -4.37 -11.07 -10.82
C CYS A 141 -2.99 -10.67 -10.32
N LEU A 142 -2.74 -9.37 -10.36
CA LEU A 142 -1.61 -8.71 -9.72
C LEU A 142 -1.94 -8.51 -8.25
N PHE A 143 -0.97 -8.80 -7.39
CA PHE A 143 -1.04 -8.53 -5.97
C PHE A 143 0.15 -7.69 -5.54
N VAL A 144 -0.11 -6.71 -4.69
CA VAL A 144 0.92 -5.92 -4.00
C VAL A 144 0.73 -6.05 -2.51
N PHE A 145 1.83 -6.22 -1.78
CA PHE A 145 1.86 -6.45 -0.35
C PHE A 145 2.79 -5.43 0.30
N TRP A 146 2.43 -4.96 1.49
CA TRP A 146 3.28 -4.09 2.30
C TRP A 146 3.12 -4.38 3.80
N GLY A 147 3.92 -3.71 4.62
CA GLY A 147 3.86 -3.89 6.08
C GLY A 147 4.20 -5.32 6.49
N LYS A 148 3.28 -5.97 7.23
CA LYS A 148 3.48 -7.34 7.75
C LYS A 148 2.95 -8.44 6.83
N THR A 149 2.26 -8.07 5.75
CA THR A 149 1.70 -9.04 4.80
C THR A 149 2.73 -9.31 3.71
N SER A 150 2.92 -10.57 3.34
CA SER A 150 3.85 -10.96 2.28
C SER A 150 3.36 -12.21 1.58
N PRO A 151 3.62 -12.36 0.27
CA PRO A 151 3.33 -13.60 -0.42
C PRO A 151 4.32 -14.68 0.02
N VAL A 152 3.87 -15.94 0.00
CA VAL A 152 4.77 -17.09 0.15
C VAL A 152 5.15 -17.55 -1.24
N ILE A 153 6.44 -17.47 -1.56
CA ILE A 153 6.96 -17.86 -2.87
C ILE A 153 7.68 -19.20 -2.71
N THR A 154 7.32 -20.16 -3.54
CA THR A 154 7.94 -21.49 -3.58
C THR A 154 8.48 -21.74 -4.97
N THR A 155 9.75 -22.14 -5.05
CA THR A 155 10.39 -22.52 -6.31
C THR A 155 10.75 -24.00 -6.24
N ASN A 156 10.06 -24.82 -7.04
CA ASN A 156 10.33 -26.25 -7.16
C ASN A 156 10.74 -26.55 -8.60
N GLU A 157 11.90 -27.19 -8.79
CA GLU A 157 12.39 -27.61 -10.12
C GLU A 157 12.38 -26.51 -11.19
N GLY A 158 12.66 -25.26 -10.78
CA GLY A 158 12.67 -24.09 -11.68
C GLY A 158 11.30 -23.45 -11.94
N VAL A 159 10.21 -23.99 -11.38
CA VAL A 159 8.87 -23.40 -11.43
C VAL A 159 8.60 -22.62 -10.16
N THR A 160 8.36 -21.30 -10.29
CA THR A 160 8.02 -20.42 -9.17
C THR A 160 6.50 -20.24 -9.06
N SER A 161 5.94 -20.68 -7.95
CA SER A 161 4.54 -20.46 -7.55
C SER A 161 4.43 -19.45 -6.41
N ALA A 162 3.32 -18.72 -6.36
CA ALA A 162 3.03 -17.75 -5.31
C ALA A 162 1.72 -18.12 -4.60
N ASP A 163 1.80 -18.25 -3.28
CA ASP A 163 0.65 -18.32 -2.39
C ASP A 163 0.37 -16.92 -1.81
N VAL A 164 -0.87 -16.48 -2.01
CA VAL A 164 -1.40 -15.15 -1.63
C VAL A 164 -2.42 -15.24 -0.50
N SER A 165 -2.50 -16.40 0.18
CA SER A 165 -3.43 -16.67 1.28
C SER A 165 -3.30 -15.70 2.46
N SER A 166 -2.15 -15.04 2.62
CA SER A 166 -1.94 -13.96 3.61
C SER A 166 -2.70 -12.68 3.29
N CYS A 167 -3.10 -12.49 2.02
CA CYS A 167 -3.84 -11.34 1.54
C CYS A 167 -5.32 -11.66 1.30
N MET A 168 -5.61 -12.77 0.63
CA MET A 168 -6.94 -13.09 0.17
C MET A 168 -7.17 -14.60 0.14
N SER A 169 -8.38 -15.01 0.52
CA SER A 169 -8.82 -16.40 0.39
C SER A 169 -9.07 -16.79 -1.06
N THR A 170 -9.15 -18.10 -1.33
CA THR A 170 -9.48 -18.65 -2.66
C THR A 170 -10.83 -18.19 -3.21
N ASN A 171 -11.73 -17.71 -2.34
CA ASN A 171 -13.05 -17.19 -2.71
C ASN A 171 -13.06 -15.66 -2.95
N GLY A 172 -11.91 -14.99 -2.90
CA GLY A 172 -11.81 -13.55 -3.18
C GLY A 172 -12.09 -12.64 -1.99
N VAL A 173 -12.12 -13.19 -0.77
CA VAL A 173 -12.32 -12.41 0.47
C VAL A 173 -10.96 -12.02 1.06
N TYR A 174 -10.74 -10.72 1.26
CA TYR A 174 -9.54 -10.19 1.93
C TYR A 174 -9.43 -10.72 3.36
N VAL A 175 -8.20 -11.05 3.76
CA VAL A 175 -7.90 -11.45 5.14
C VAL A 175 -7.98 -10.23 6.05
N ASN A 176 -8.54 -10.42 7.25
CA ASN A 176 -8.66 -9.32 8.20
C ASN A 176 -7.27 -8.76 8.56
N ASN A 177 -7.15 -7.44 8.58
CA ASN A 177 -5.91 -6.73 8.88
C ASN A 177 -4.74 -7.04 7.90
N SER A 178 -5.03 -7.52 6.69
CA SER A 178 -4.01 -7.68 5.64
C SER A 178 -3.70 -6.34 4.97
N ASN A 179 -2.41 -6.09 4.74
CA ASN A 179 -1.90 -4.95 4.01
C ASN A 179 -1.54 -5.37 2.59
N CYS A 180 -2.56 -5.48 1.74
CA CYS A 180 -2.39 -5.85 0.35
C CYS A 180 -3.49 -5.26 -0.55
N LEU A 181 -3.24 -5.26 -1.86
CA LEU A 181 -4.23 -4.97 -2.89
C LEU A 181 -4.15 -6.03 -3.99
N MET A 182 -5.30 -6.25 -4.64
CA MET A 182 -5.44 -7.13 -5.80
C MET A 182 -5.97 -6.29 -6.96
N MET A 183 -5.45 -6.53 -8.15
CA MET A 183 -5.96 -5.97 -9.40
C MET A 183 -6.00 -7.06 -10.46
N GLU A 184 -7.13 -7.19 -11.15
CA GLU A 184 -7.22 -8.08 -12.30
C GLU A 184 -6.37 -7.53 -13.45
N ALA A 185 -5.57 -8.40 -14.05
CA ALA A 185 -4.79 -8.16 -15.23
C ALA A 185 -5.33 -9.04 -16.36
N TYR A 186 -5.40 -8.46 -17.57
CA TYR A 186 -6.02 -9.02 -18.77
C TYR A 186 -5.57 -10.45 -19.10
#